data_AF-A0A5J5AW43-F1
#
_entry.id   AF-A0A5J5AW43-F1
#
_cell.length_a   1.000
_cell.length_b   1.000
_cell.length_c   1.000
_cell.angle_alpha   90.00
_cell.angle_beta   90.00
_cell.angle_gamma   90.00
#
_symmetry.space_group_name_H-M   'P 1'
#
loop_
_entity.id
_entity.type
_entity.pdbx_description
1 polymer ?
#
loop_
_entity_poly.entity_id
_entity_poly.type
_entity_poly.pdbx_seq_one_letter_code
_entity_poly.pdbx_strand_id
1 'polypeptide(L)'
;MEEAIGAEYGEGFETFRPDGPLKVDVDFLNDRLQEGFLKRIRYAMKPDEAYGLIFSFDNVVADTRALKLKAWKQLASEEGKEIPEDSDAQRLLLYAGADHVLHKVLLWEKAESELDRLKSRLSQLYYDNLLRLSEPMEGVEEWLDCSIYGSHTLRCCFKS
;
A
#
# COMPACT_ATOMS: atom_id res chain seq x y z
N MET A 1 36.57 -23.49 -4.86
CA MET A 1 36.16 -24.41 -3.79
C MET A 1 34.66 -24.55 -3.95
N GLU A 2 34.22 -25.64 -4.58
CA GLU A 2 32.78 -25.91 -4.79
C GLU A 2 32.16 -26.30 -3.44
N GLU A 3 31.24 -25.47 -2.95
CA GLU A 3 30.44 -25.77 -1.75
C GLU A 3 29.40 -26.83 -2.11
N ALA A 4 29.77 -28.10 -1.95
CA ALA A 4 28.82 -29.20 -1.98
C ALA A 4 28.06 -29.24 -0.65
N ILE A 5 26.97 -28.48 -0.57
CA ILE A 5 25.99 -28.58 0.52
C ILE A 5 24.95 -29.61 0.05
N GLY A 6 25.02 -30.82 0.57
CA GLY A 6 24.08 -31.90 0.23
C GLY A 6 23.82 -32.77 1.45
N ALA A 7 22.54 -33.01 1.74
CA ALA A 7 22.10 -33.91 2.79
C ALA A 7 22.49 -35.35 2.45
N GLU A 8 23.26 -36.01 3.32
CA GLU A 8 23.67 -37.40 3.12
C GLU A 8 22.45 -38.34 3.22
N TYR A 9 21.41 -37.98 3.99
CA TYR A 9 20.14 -38.70 4.08
C TYR A 9 19.00 -37.77 4.55
N GLY A 10 18.17 -37.22 3.65
CA GLY A 10 16.94 -36.50 4.03
C GLY A 10 16.43 -35.47 3.02
N GLU A 11 15.11 -35.23 3.00
CA GLU A 11 14.42 -34.24 2.16
C GLU A 11 14.95 -32.81 2.43
N GLY A 12 15.84 -32.33 1.57
CA GLY A 12 16.31 -30.93 1.56
C GLY A 12 15.43 -30.02 0.69
N PHE A 13 15.45 -28.72 0.98
CA PHE A 13 14.73 -27.72 0.18
C PHE A 13 15.53 -27.34 -1.08
N GLU A 14 14.88 -27.20 -2.23
CA GLU A 14 15.53 -26.74 -3.46
C GLU A 14 15.32 -25.24 -3.64
N THR A 15 16.41 -24.49 -3.82
CA THR A 15 16.36 -23.06 -4.21
C THR A 15 16.86 -22.90 -5.64
N PHE A 16 16.14 -22.13 -6.46
CA PHE A 16 16.47 -21.94 -7.87
C PHE A 16 17.37 -20.72 -8.04
N ARG A 17 18.57 -20.97 -8.59
CA ARG A 17 19.49 -19.94 -9.06
C ARG A 17 19.60 -19.99 -10.59
N PRO A 18 20.12 -18.92 -11.24
CA PRO A 18 20.41 -18.93 -12.68
C PRO A 18 21.29 -20.11 -13.12
N ASP A 19 22.11 -20.64 -12.21
CA ASP A 19 23.08 -21.72 -12.47
C ASP A 19 22.56 -23.13 -12.11
N GLY A 20 21.29 -23.25 -11.68
CA GLY A 20 20.63 -24.53 -11.37
C GLY A 20 20.01 -24.62 -9.96
N PRO A 21 19.26 -25.70 -9.67
CA PRO A 21 18.68 -25.95 -8.35
C PRO A 21 19.76 -26.31 -7.33
N LEU A 22 19.83 -25.56 -6.24
CA LEU A 22 20.71 -25.81 -5.09
C LEU A 22 19.89 -26.49 -3.99
N LYS A 23 20.33 -27.68 -3.54
CA LYS A 23 19.75 -28.36 -2.38
C LYS A 23 20.31 -27.74 -1.10
N VAL A 24 19.41 -27.26 -0.25
CA VAL A 24 19.72 -26.58 1.01
C VAL A 24 19.34 -27.50 2.16
N ASP A 25 20.31 -27.77 3.03
CA ASP A 25 20.13 -28.60 4.22
C ASP A 25 19.36 -27.85 5.32
N VAL A 26 18.60 -28.60 6.12
CA VAL A 26 17.80 -28.11 7.24
C VAL A 26 18.69 -27.54 8.34
N ASP A 27 19.85 -28.15 8.60
CA ASP A 27 20.79 -27.66 9.61
C ASP A 27 21.45 -26.35 9.17
N PHE A 28 21.78 -26.21 7.88
CA PHE A 28 22.25 -24.94 7.30
C PHE A 28 21.20 -23.82 7.39
N LEU A 29 19.92 -24.16 7.15
CA LEU A 29 18.82 -23.21 7.30
C LEU A 29 18.62 -22.84 8.77
N ASN A 30 18.66 -23.80 9.69
CA ASN A 30 18.53 -23.55 11.12
C ASN A 30 19.68 -22.69 11.65
N ASP A 31 20.92 -22.88 11.22
CA ASP A 31 22.05 -22.05 11.63
C ASP A 31 21.96 -20.62 11.06
N ARG A 32 21.39 -20.44 9.87
CA ARG A 32 21.15 -19.11 9.28
C ARG A 32 19.91 -18.40 9.85
N LEU A 33 18.88 -19.15 10.20
CA LEU A 33 17.61 -18.67 10.75
C LEU A 33 17.65 -18.55 12.27
N GLN A 34 18.60 -19.20 12.95
CA GLN A 34 18.99 -18.88 14.31
C GLN A 34 19.54 -17.45 14.29
N GLU A 35 18.67 -16.49 14.58
CA GLU A 35 19.03 -15.11 14.82
C GLU A 35 20.03 -15.05 15.97
N GLY A 36 21.32 -15.08 15.65
CA GLY A 36 22.38 -14.95 16.64
C GLY A 36 22.18 -13.67 17.46
N PHE A 37 22.36 -13.77 18.78
CA PHE A 37 22.23 -12.68 19.76
C PHE A 37 22.89 -11.36 19.29
N LEU A 38 23.95 -11.43 18.50
CA LEU A 38 24.66 -10.29 17.91
C LEU A 38 23.80 -9.44 16.95
N LYS A 39 22.84 -10.01 16.22
CA LYS A 39 21.88 -9.24 15.40
C LYS A 39 20.89 -8.46 16.27
N ARG A 40 20.41 -9.06 17.37
CA ARG A 40 19.54 -8.38 18.34
C ARG A 40 20.27 -7.22 19.04
N ILE A 41 21.56 -7.40 19.34
CA ILE A 41 22.40 -6.32 19.87
C ILE A 41 22.63 -5.24 18.80
N ARG A 42 22.87 -5.60 17.53
CA ARG A 42 22.95 -4.63 16.43
C ARG A 42 21.66 -3.81 16.28
N TYR A 43 20.50 -4.45 16.39
CA TYR A 43 19.18 -3.78 16.36
C TYR A 43 18.96 -2.84 17.56
N ALA A 44 19.51 -3.17 18.73
CA ALA A 44 19.47 -2.30 19.91
C ALA A 44 20.49 -1.14 19.85
N MET A 45 21.63 -1.34 19.18
CA MET A 45 22.73 -0.37 19.13
C MET A 45 22.64 0.60 17.95
N LYS A 46 21.99 0.21 16.85
CA LYS A 46 21.75 1.02 15.64
C LYS A 46 20.39 0.67 15.01
N PRO A 47 19.28 1.06 15.64
CA PRO A 47 17.93 0.73 15.15
C PRO A 47 17.64 1.32 13.77
N ASP A 48 18.27 2.44 13.43
CA ASP A 48 18.24 3.12 12.16
C ASP A 48 18.83 2.30 10.99
N GLU A 49 19.86 1.48 11.22
CA GLU A 49 20.39 0.56 10.20
C GLU A 49 19.56 -0.75 10.10
N ALA A 50 18.73 -1.01 11.12
CA ALA A 50 18.00 -2.26 11.33
C ALA A 50 16.55 -2.23 10.85
N TYR A 51 15.90 -1.08 10.98
CA TYR A 51 14.48 -0.89 10.70
C TYR A 51 14.28 0.08 9.53
N GLY A 52 13.33 -0.26 8.67
CA GLY A 52 12.86 0.62 7.60
C GLY A 52 11.53 1.25 7.96
N LEU A 53 11.13 2.23 7.16
CA LEU A 53 9.86 2.94 7.29
C LEU A 53 8.85 2.38 6.30
N ILE A 54 7.63 2.10 6.77
CA ILE A 54 6.54 1.62 5.92
C ILE A 54 5.43 2.67 5.92
N PHE A 55 5.13 3.22 4.76
CA PHE A 55 4.08 4.20 4.58
C PHE A 55 2.82 3.55 4.00
N SER A 56 1.67 3.97 4.50
CA SER A 56 0.44 3.83 3.72
C SER A 56 0.46 4.90 2.62
N PHE A 57 -0.13 4.60 1.47
CA PHE A 57 -0.34 5.61 0.45
C PHE A 57 -1.52 6.53 0.81
N ASP A 58 -2.60 5.93 1.31
CA ASP A 58 -3.87 6.61 1.61
C ASP A 58 -3.76 7.61 2.76
N ASN A 59 -3.95 8.89 2.46
CA ASN A 59 -3.96 10.02 3.41
C ASN A 59 -2.68 10.17 4.23
N VAL A 60 -1.58 9.61 3.72
CA VAL A 60 -0.24 9.78 4.29
C VAL A 60 0.69 10.34 3.23
N VAL A 61 0.69 9.76 2.02
CA VAL A 61 1.48 10.28 0.89
C VAL A 61 0.63 11.08 -0.08
N ALA A 62 -0.62 10.67 -0.30
CA ALA A 62 -1.58 11.43 -1.09
C ALA A 62 -2.90 11.59 -0.31
N ASP A 63 -3.54 12.75 -0.44
CA ASP A 63 -4.87 13.00 0.15
C ASP A 63 -5.96 12.27 -0.65
N THR A 64 -6.05 10.97 -0.46
CA THR A 64 -7.01 10.12 -1.18
C THR A 64 -8.46 10.38 -0.76
N ARG A 65 -8.70 10.96 0.42
CA ARG A 65 -10.03 11.45 0.85
C ARG A 65 -10.49 12.61 -0.02
N ALA A 66 -9.65 13.63 -0.21
CA ALA A 66 -9.98 14.75 -1.08
C ALA A 66 -10.22 14.28 -2.53
N LEU A 67 -9.42 13.34 -3.03
CA LEU A 67 -9.60 12.75 -4.36
C LEU A 67 -10.93 12.01 -4.49
N LYS A 68 -11.30 11.18 -3.50
CA LYS A 68 -12.59 10.48 -3.47
C LYS A 68 -13.75 11.46 -3.45
N LEU A 69 -13.70 12.49 -2.60
CA LEU A 69 -14.76 13.49 -2.52
C LEU A 69 -14.89 14.30 -3.82
N LYS A 70 -13.76 14.63 -4.46
CA LYS A 70 -13.74 15.30 -5.77
C LYS A 70 -14.38 14.43 -6.85
N ALA A 71 -14.08 13.14 -6.89
CA ALA A 71 -14.69 12.20 -7.83
C ALA A 71 -16.21 12.13 -7.64
N TRP A 72 -16.69 12.08 -6.39
CA TRP A 72 -18.12 12.13 -6.09
C TRP A 72 -18.77 13.44 -6.57
N LYS A 73 -18.19 14.60 -6.24
CA LYS A 73 -18.71 15.91 -6.66
C LYS A 73 -18.77 16.04 -8.17
N GLN A 74 -17.76 15.54 -8.87
CA GLN A 74 -17.75 15.54 -10.34
C GLN A 74 -18.82 14.61 -10.91
N LEU A 75 -18.98 13.40 -10.36
CA LEU A 75 -20.06 12.49 -10.77
C LEU A 75 -21.44 13.12 -10.56
N ALA A 76 -21.66 13.77 -9.42
CA ALA A 76 -22.90 14.47 -9.12
C ALA A 76 -23.19 15.58 -10.14
N SER A 77 -22.16 16.37 -10.48
CA SER A 77 -22.26 17.42 -11.50
C SER A 77 -22.54 16.87 -12.90
N GLU A 78 -21.99 15.70 -13.26
CA GLU A 78 -22.24 15.04 -14.55
C GLU A 78 -23.68 14.52 -14.66
N GLU A 79 -24.24 13.99 -13.56
CA GLU A 79 -25.61 13.45 -13.51
C GLU A 79 -26.67 14.52 -13.16
N GLY A 80 -26.27 15.77 -12.94
CA GLY A 80 -27.17 16.85 -12.53
C GLY A 80 -27.81 16.62 -11.16
N LYS A 81 -27.10 15.94 -10.26
CA LYS A 81 -27.52 15.60 -8.90
C LYS A 81 -26.76 16.43 -7.87
N GLU A 82 -27.33 16.55 -6.69
CA GLU A 82 -26.67 17.19 -5.55
C GLU A 82 -26.15 16.15 -4.55
N ILE A 83 -25.05 16.49 -3.89
CA ILE A 83 -24.50 15.72 -2.78
C ILE A 83 -24.97 16.38 -1.47
N PRO A 84 -25.53 15.62 -0.52
CA PRO A 84 -25.87 16.15 0.78
C PRO A 84 -24.65 16.76 1.48
N GLU A 85 -24.79 17.97 2.01
CA GLU A 85 -23.73 18.62 2.80
C GLU A 85 -23.61 18.06 4.22
N ASP A 86 -24.52 17.18 4.61
CA ASP A 86 -24.54 16.53 5.93
C ASP A 86 -23.22 15.81 6.26
N SER A 87 -22.76 15.97 7.50
CA SER A 87 -21.46 15.45 7.94
C SER A 87 -21.42 13.92 7.93
N ASP A 88 -22.53 13.26 8.28
CA ASP A 88 -22.62 11.81 8.26
C ASP A 88 -22.66 11.29 6.82
N ALA A 89 -23.40 11.96 5.93
CA ALA A 89 -23.39 11.65 4.50
C ALA A 89 -21.99 11.79 3.87
N GLN A 90 -21.27 12.87 4.16
CA GLN A 90 -19.88 13.05 3.72
C GLN A 90 -18.95 11.96 4.25
N ARG A 91 -19.13 11.55 5.50
CA ARG A 91 -18.37 10.44 6.08
C ARG A 91 -18.64 9.13 5.33
N LEU A 92 -19.90 8.85 5.00
CA LEU A 92 -20.28 7.66 4.25
C LEU A 92 -19.71 7.69 2.82
N LEU A 93 -19.67 8.85 2.16
CA LEU A 93 -19.04 9.01 0.84
C LEU A 93 -17.54 8.63 0.83
N LEU A 94 -16.84 8.84 1.94
CA LEU A 94 -15.41 8.56 2.07
C LEU A 94 -15.09 7.11 2.43
N TYR A 95 -15.91 6.50 3.31
CA TYR A 95 -15.59 5.21 3.93
C TYR A 95 -16.51 4.06 3.54
N ALA A 96 -17.70 4.32 3.01
CA ALA A 96 -18.62 3.27 2.57
C ALA A 96 -18.34 2.86 1.10
N GLY A 97 -18.75 1.64 0.75
CA GLY A 97 -18.67 1.16 -0.62
C GLY A 97 -19.58 1.95 -1.56
N ALA A 98 -19.16 2.11 -2.82
CA ALA A 98 -19.91 2.88 -3.82
C ALA A 98 -21.36 2.40 -3.99
N ASP A 99 -21.61 1.09 -3.93
CA ASP A 99 -22.96 0.50 -3.94
C ASP A 99 -23.83 1.02 -2.78
N HIS A 100 -23.26 1.03 -1.58
CA HIS A 100 -23.96 1.51 -0.39
C HIS A 100 -24.30 2.99 -0.51
N VAL A 101 -23.35 3.79 -0.99
CA VAL A 101 -23.53 5.24 -1.15
C VAL A 101 -24.60 5.52 -2.20
N LEU A 102 -24.51 4.93 -3.39
CA LEU A 102 -25.45 5.18 -4.48
C LEU A 102 -26.88 4.73 -4.12
N HIS A 103 -27.02 3.56 -3.50
CA HIS A 103 -28.33 2.96 -3.24
C HIS A 103 -28.97 3.42 -1.92
N LYS A 104 -28.19 3.71 -0.87
CA LYS A 104 -28.75 4.02 0.46
C LYS A 104 -28.54 5.45 0.92
N VAL A 105 -27.47 6.11 0.48
CA VAL A 105 -27.15 7.48 0.93
C VAL A 105 -27.71 8.49 -0.06
N LEU A 106 -27.38 8.33 -1.34
CA LEU A 106 -27.73 9.27 -2.40
C LEU A 106 -29.07 8.96 -3.07
N LEU A 107 -29.50 7.69 -3.05
CA LEU A 107 -30.76 7.21 -3.64
C LEU A 107 -30.91 7.61 -5.13
N TRP A 108 -29.80 7.72 -5.86
CA TRP A 108 -29.80 8.26 -7.23
C TRP A 108 -30.48 7.35 -8.24
N GLU A 109 -30.22 6.03 -8.17
CA GLU A 109 -30.80 5.05 -9.10
C GLU A 109 -31.07 3.70 -8.41
N LYS A 110 -32.07 2.98 -8.94
CA LYS A 110 -32.48 1.65 -8.45
C LYS A 110 -32.21 0.51 -9.44
N ALA A 111 -31.98 0.84 -10.71
CA ALA A 111 -31.65 -0.14 -11.73
C ALA A 111 -30.18 -0.56 -11.61
N GLU A 112 -29.92 -1.87 -11.56
CA GLU A 112 -28.57 -2.43 -11.39
C GLU A 112 -27.60 -2.01 -12.52
N SER A 113 -28.09 -1.93 -13.77
CA SER A 113 -27.30 -1.49 -14.92
C SER A 113 -26.79 -0.04 -14.79
N GLU A 114 -27.62 0.84 -14.22
CA GLU A 114 -27.23 2.25 -14.02
C GLU A 114 -26.26 2.39 -12.84
N LEU A 115 -26.41 1.56 -11.80
CA LEU A 115 -25.45 1.51 -10.70
C LEU A 115 -24.06 1.06 -11.17
N ASP A 116 -23.97 0.05 -12.03
CA ASP A 116 -22.71 -0.41 -12.59
C ASP A 116 -22.05 0.64 -13.49
N ARG A 117 -22.85 1.35 -14.29
CA ARG A 117 -22.40 2.51 -15.07
C ARG A 117 -21.81 3.60 -14.18
N LEU A 118 -22.53 3.98 -13.10
CA LEU A 118 -22.11 5.01 -12.17
C LEU A 118 -20.85 4.61 -11.38
N LYS A 119 -20.75 3.36 -10.95
CA LYS A 119 -19.55 2.83 -10.27
C LYS A 119 -18.33 2.85 -11.19
N SER A 120 -18.52 2.41 -12.43
CA SER A 120 -17.46 2.43 -13.45
C SER A 120 -17.00 3.86 -13.72
N ARG A 121 -17.95 4.79 -13.86
CA ARG A 121 -17.67 6.21 -14.06
C ARG A 121 -16.96 6.83 -12.85
N LEU A 122 -17.42 6.55 -11.62
CA LEU A 122 -16.77 7.00 -10.39
C LEU A 122 -15.32 6.53 -10.31
N SER A 123 -15.07 5.27 -10.67
CA SER A 123 -13.72 4.68 -10.65
C SER A 123 -12.81 5.38 -11.65
N GLN A 124 -13.30 5.64 -12.87
CA GLN A 124 -12.57 6.44 -13.87
C GLN A 124 -12.23 7.83 -13.35
N LEU A 125 -13.21 8.55 -12.78
CA LEU A 125 -13.00 9.88 -12.22
C LEU A 125 -11.99 9.88 -11.07
N TYR A 126 -12.01 8.85 -10.24
CA TYR A 126 -11.03 8.68 -9.18
C TYR A 126 -9.61 8.46 -9.74
N TYR A 127 -9.45 7.56 -10.71
CA TYR A 127 -8.14 7.34 -11.36
C TYR A 127 -7.64 8.57 -12.11
N ASP A 128 -8.51 9.26 -12.83
CA ASP A 128 -8.15 10.50 -13.54
C ASP A 128 -7.69 11.59 -12.55
N ASN A 129 -8.37 11.71 -11.41
CA ASN A 129 -7.96 12.62 -10.34
C ASN A 129 -6.63 12.21 -9.72
N LEU A 130 -6.39 10.92 -9.53
CA LEU A 130 -5.13 10.39 -9.01
C LEU A 130 -3.96 10.63 -9.97
N LEU A 131 -4.15 10.44 -11.28
CA LEU A 131 -3.12 10.69 -12.30
C LEU A 131 -2.74 12.16 -12.42
N ARG A 132 -3.65 13.07 -12.03
CA ARG A 132 -3.40 14.52 -12.00
C ARG A 132 -2.69 14.97 -10.73
N LEU A 133 -2.51 14.08 -9.75
CA LEU A 133 -1.79 14.40 -8.53
C LEU A 133 -0.29 14.52 -8.84
N SER A 134 0.22 15.75 -8.79
CA SER A 134 1.63 16.05 -9.06
C SER A 134 2.47 16.20 -7.79
N GLU A 135 1.83 16.48 -6.66
CA GLU A 135 2.49 16.83 -5.41
C GLU A 135 2.03 15.89 -4.28
N PRO A 136 2.97 15.43 -3.43
CA PRO A 136 2.63 14.67 -2.24
C PRO A 136 1.95 15.55 -1.19
N MET A 137 1.43 14.94 -0.14
CA MET A 137 0.94 15.69 1.02
C MET A 137 2.03 16.58 1.62
N GLU A 138 1.60 17.71 2.18
CA GLU A 138 2.49 18.68 2.81
C GLU A 138 3.42 18.03 3.84
N GLY A 139 4.70 18.37 3.76
CA GLY A 139 5.75 17.85 4.65
C GLY A 139 6.25 16.44 4.34
N VAL A 140 5.62 15.68 3.44
CA VAL A 140 6.10 14.33 3.07
C VAL A 140 7.43 14.41 2.33
N GLU A 141 7.56 15.35 1.39
CA GLU A 141 8.81 15.55 0.63
C GLU A 141 9.96 15.95 1.56
N GLU A 142 9.76 16.98 2.39
CA GLU A 142 10.76 17.45 3.36
C GLU A 142 11.16 16.34 4.35
N TRP A 143 10.19 15.53 4.78
CA TRP A 143 10.43 14.43 5.70
C TRP A 143 11.21 13.29 5.03
N LEU A 144 10.87 12.96 3.78
CA LEU A 144 11.61 11.97 2.99
C LEU A 144 13.02 12.45 2.70
N ASP A 145 13.21 13.73 2.40
CA ASP A 145 14.53 14.31 2.20
C ASP A 145 15.38 14.23 3.47
N CYS A 146 14.80 14.54 4.63
CA CYS A 146 15.50 14.41 5.92
C CYS A 146 15.84 12.95 6.28
N SER A 147 14.99 12.00 5.92
CA SER A 147 15.16 10.57 6.28
C SER A 147 16.03 9.79 5.29
N ILE A 148 16.09 10.21 4.03
CA ILE A 148 16.89 9.55 2.98
C ILE A 148 18.28 10.19 2.88
N TYR A 149 18.37 11.52 2.91
CA TYR A 149 19.63 12.27 2.75
C TYR A 149 20.23 12.76 4.08
N GLY A 150 19.55 12.53 5.20
CA GLY A 150 20.07 12.80 6.54
C GLY A 150 21.16 11.81 6.98
N SER A 151 21.60 11.94 8.24
CA SER A 151 22.73 11.19 8.81
C SER A 151 22.54 9.66 8.90
N HIS A 152 21.33 9.15 8.63
CA HIS A 152 21.01 7.74 8.67
C HIS A 152 20.19 7.41 7.42
N THR A 153 20.77 6.69 6.46
CA THR A 153 20.08 6.29 5.21
C THR A 153 19.03 5.22 5.54
N LEU A 154 17.80 5.64 5.84
CA LEU A 154 16.70 4.75 6.17
C LEU A 154 16.03 4.18 4.90
N ARG A 155 15.80 2.86 4.88
CA ARG A 155 15.04 2.22 3.78
C ARG A 155 13.56 2.52 3.94
N CYS A 156 12.91 2.99 2.88
CA CYS A 156 11.47 3.28 2.85
C CYS A 156 10.73 2.33 1.89
N CYS A 157 9.54 1.86 2.30
CA CYS A 157 8.65 1.05 1.47
C CYS A 157 7.20 1.50 1.61
N PHE A 158 6.39 1.19 0.60
CA PHE A 158 4.93 1.38 0.65
C PHE A 158 4.24 0.07 1.01
N LYS A 159 3.21 0.15 1.84
CA LYS A 159 2.30 -0.97 2.10
C LYS A 159 1.31 -1.08 0.94
N SER A 160 1.37 -2.19 0.19
CA SER A 160 0.39 -2.55 -0.84
C SER A 160 -0.93 -2.99 -0.24
#